data_AF-A0A6J2KF41-F1
#
_entry.id   AF-A0A6J2KF41-F1
#
_cell.length_a   1.000
_cell.length_b   1.000
_cell.length_c   1.000
_cell.angle_alpha   90.00
_cell.angle_beta   90.00
_cell.angle_gamma   90.00
#
_symmetry.space_group_name_H-M   'P 1'
#
loop_
_entity.id
_entity.type
_entity.pdbx_description
1 polymer ?
#
loop_
_entity_poly.entity_id
_entity_poly.type
_entity_poly.pdbx_seq_one_letter_code
_entity_poly.pdbx_strand_id
1 'polypeptide(L)'
;MGGQQSVRATHFQRPEKTATDPMLDELPDDHHISISNKMVERLVEDATLASTAAINTGSSKADYKEKMYMEKLRCMDDSHSERCGLTVEDLNALVNRIERLTANIVDSEPICVDCKAKLLQCYNSGNTDTIKCWDAVGDFAKCVHEATAIKLRNRRQKDEKESARKSRHMAHAREHALKDLETHPNLTK
;
A
#
# COMPACT_ATOMS: atom_id res chain seq x y z
N MET A 1 36.73 18.93 -3.61
CA MET A 1 35.43 19.63 -3.68
C MET A 1 34.46 18.79 -4.50
N GLY A 2 33.33 18.36 -3.92
CA GLY A 2 32.22 17.74 -4.67
C GLY A 2 31.86 16.31 -4.26
N GLY A 3 31.34 16.11 -3.04
CA GLY A 3 30.63 14.89 -2.65
C GLY A 3 29.14 15.04 -2.93
N GLN A 4 28.61 14.30 -3.91
CA GLN A 4 27.17 14.22 -4.14
C GLN A 4 26.58 13.16 -3.20
N GLN A 5 25.92 13.60 -2.13
CA GLN A 5 25.14 12.72 -1.26
C GLN A 5 23.71 12.62 -1.82
N SER A 6 23.31 11.39 -2.10
CA SER A 6 21.97 10.99 -2.52
C SER A 6 20.98 11.27 -1.39
N VAL A 7 20.08 12.25 -1.57
CA VAL A 7 19.00 12.53 -0.63
C VAL A 7 17.84 11.59 -0.97
N ARG A 8 17.83 10.42 -0.34
CA ARG A 8 16.70 9.49 -0.36
C ARG A 8 15.59 10.10 0.51
N ALA A 9 14.64 10.80 -0.12
CA ALA A 9 13.49 11.40 0.56
C ALA A 9 12.63 10.30 1.22
N THR A 10 12.67 10.23 2.55
CA THR A 10 11.77 9.42 3.37
C THR A 10 10.45 10.18 3.53
N HIS A 11 9.51 10.00 2.59
CA HIS A 11 8.19 10.61 2.63
C HIS A 11 7.20 9.81 3.51
N PHE A 12 7.58 9.57 4.77
CA PHE A 12 6.69 9.05 5.80
C PHE A 12 6.96 9.80 7.11
N GLN A 13 6.63 11.10 7.13
CA GLN A 13 6.42 11.82 8.39
C GLN A 13 4.94 11.71 8.75
N ARG A 14 4.63 10.98 9.83
CA ARG A 14 3.35 11.06 10.53
C ARG A 14 3.33 12.39 11.28
N PRO A 15 2.34 13.28 11.10
CA PRO A 15 2.29 14.52 11.87
C PRO A 15 2.09 14.21 13.36
N GLU A 16 2.81 14.93 14.21
CA GLU A 16 2.76 14.77 15.67
C GLU A 16 1.41 15.22 16.24
N LYS A 17 0.94 14.45 17.23
CA LYS A 17 -0.25 14.78 18.02
C LYS A 17 0.06 15.96 18.93
N THR A 18 -0.46 17.14 18.64
CA THR A 18 -0.61 18.19 19.64
C THR A 18 -1.93 17.99 20.37
N ALA A 19 -1.82 17.66 21.65
CA ALA A 19 -2.91 17.62 22.60
C ALA A 19 -3.44 19.04 22.83
N THR A 20 -4.71 19.25 22.49
CA THR A 20 -5.63 20.21 23.13
C THR A 20 -7.02 19.72 22.77
N ASP A 21 -7.56 18.90 23.64
CA ASP A 21 -9.00 18.67 23.76
C ASP A 21 -9.54 19.85 24.58
N PRO A 22 -10.49 20.62 24.03
CA PRO A 22 -11.63 20.98 24.84
C PRO A 22 -12.90 20.51 24.16
N MET A 23 -13.62 19.65 24.88
CA MET A 23 -15.05 19.47 24.72
C MET A 23 -15.74 20.83 24.51
N LEU A 24 -16.43 20.96 23.39
CA LEU A 24 -17.58 21.84 23.25
C LEU A 24 -18.56 21.16 22.29
N ASP A 25 -19.67 20.70 22.88
CA ASP A 25 -20.94 20.49 22.19
C ASP A 25 -21.23 21.68 21.28
N GLU A 26 -21.21 21.47 19.97
CA GLU A 26 -21.85 22.37 19.02
C GLU A 26 -22.45 21.51 17.91
N LEU A 27 -23.72 21.15 18.10
CA LEU A 27 -24.62 20.72 17.03
C LEU A 27 -24.52 21.77 15.91
N PRO A 28 -24.18 21.39 14.66
CA PRO A 28 -24.24 22.36 13.58
C PRO A 28 -25.68 22.83 13.39
N ASP A 29 -25.84 24.14 13.41
CA ASP A 29 -27.07 24.93 13.23
C ASP A 29 -28.13 24.25 12.37
N ASP A 30 -29.35 24.22 12.91
CA ASP A 30 -30.59 23.99 12.18
C ASP A 30 -30.55 24.72 10.83
N HIS A 31 -30.57 23.96 9.74
CA HIS A 31 -30.83 24.49 8.40
C HIS A 31 -32.28 25.00 8.33
N HIS A 32 -32.52 26.18 8.89
CA HIS A 32 -33.83 26.80 8.92
C HIS A 32 -34.11 27.41 7.54
N ILE A 33 -34.70 26.61 6.64
CA ILE A 33 -35.19 27.10 5.36
C ILE A 33 -36.46 27.92 5.66
N SER A 34 -36.38 29.25 5.54
CA SER A 34 -37.50 30.16 5.74
C SER A 34 -38.46 30.12 4.54
N ILE A 35 -39.28 29.08 4.49
CA ILE A 35 -40.34 28.95 3.49
C ILE A 35 -41.53 29.82 3.96
N SER A 36 -41.96 30.78 3.13
CA SER A 36 -43.17 31.55 3.39
C SER A 36 -44.38 30.61 3.57
N ASN A 37 -45.25 30.86 4.55
CA ASN A 37 -46.46 30.06 4.80
C ASN A 37 -47.29 29.82 3.52
N LYS A 38 -47.31 30.80 2.60
CA LYS A 38 -48.00 30.69 1.31
C LYS A 38 -47.36 29.69 0.34
N MET A 39 -46.05 29.48 0.44
CA MET A 39 -45.32 28.47 -0.32
C MET A 39 -45.52 27.08 0.29
N VAL A 40 -45.64 26.99 1.61
CA VAL A 40 -45.99 25.74 2.30
C VAL A 40 -47.39 25.28 1.90
N GLU A 41 -48.38 26.17 1.89
CA GLU A 41 -49.75 25.84 1.45
C GLU A 41 -49.77 25.32 0.01
N ARG A 42 -49.06 25.97 -0.92
CA ARG A 42 -48.93 25.51 -2.30
C ARG A 42 -48.24 24.16 -2.44
N LEU A 43 -47.19 23.91 -1.65
CA LEU A 43 -46.51 22.61 -1.62
C LEU A 43 -47.44 21.50 -1.11
N VAL A 44 -48.31 21.79 -0.15
CA VAL A 44 -49.30 20.85 0.38
C VAL A 44 -50.42 20.61 -0.64
N GLU A 45 -50.91 21.65 -1.31
CA GLU A 45 -51.89 21.52 -2.41
C GLU A 45 -51.32 20.71 -3.59
N ASP A 46 -50.08 20.99 -4.01
CA ASP A 46 -49.43 20.23 -5.09
C ASP A 46 -49.18 18.77 -4.70
N ALA A 47 -48.80 18.50 -3.44
CA ALA A 47 -48.60 17.14 -2.94
C ALA A 47 -49.90 16.33 -2.85
N THR A 48 -51.02 16.98 -2.51
CA THR A 48 -52.34 16.32 -2.46
C THR A 48 -52.89 16.06 -3.87
N LEU A 49 -52.67 16.97 -4.82
CA LEU A 49 -52.99 16.76 -6.23
C LEU A 49 -52.11 15.67 -6.88
N ALA A 50 -50.82 15.61 -6.54
CA ALA A 50 -49.91 14.57 -7.03
C ALA A 50 -50.20 13.19 -6.40
N SER A 51 -50.60 13.14 -5.13
CA SER A 51 -50.94 11.88 -4.45
C SER A 51 -52.19 11.21 -5.02
N THR A 52 -53.16 11.99 -5.52
CA THR A 52 -54.35 11.42 -6.17
C THR A 52 -54.06 10.87 -7.57
N ALA A 53 -53.00 11.34 -8.23
CA ALA A 53 -52.57 10.85 -9.55
C ALA A 53 -51.63 9.61 -9.49
N ALA A 54 -50.99 9.33 -8.35
CA ALA A 54 -49.90 8.35 -8.26
C ALA A 54 -50.29 6.96 -7.68
N ILE A 55 -51.59 6.66 -7.55
CA ILE A 55 -52.06 5.40 -6.93
C ILE A 55 -51.69 4.13 -7.76
N ASN A 56 -51.16 4.26 -8.98
CA ASN A 56 -51.01 3.13 -9.92
C ASN A 56 -49.60 2.61 -10.27
N THR A 57 -48.51 2.95 -9.56
CA THR A 57 -47.20 2.31 -9.86
C THR A 57 -46.37 2.00 -8.61
N GLY A 58 -46.57 0.82 -8.04
CA GLY A 58 -45.87 0.32 -6.85
C GLY A 58 -44.44 -0.20 -7.07
N SER A 59 -43.63 0.41 -7.94
CA SER A 59 -42.24 -0.06 -8.20
C SER A 59 -41.18 1.03 -8.40
N SER A 60 -41.46 2.32 -8.14
CA SER A 60 -40.51 3.40 -8.50
C SER A 60 -39.74 4.01 -7.32
N LYS A 61 -40.29 3.98 -6.10
CA LYS A 61 -39.67 4.63 -4.93
C LYS A 61 -38.54 3.84 -4.27
N ALA A 62 -38.61 2.50 -4.26
CA ALA A 62 -37.57 1.65 -3.68
C ALA A 62 -36.29 1.70 -4.53
N ASP A 63 -36.43 1.49 -5.84
CA ASP A 63 -35.32 1.53 -6.80
C ASP A 63 -34.64 2.90 -6.87
N TYR A 64 -35.39 3.99 -6.73
CA TYR A 64 -34.82 5.34 -6.71
C TYR A 64 -33.96 5.58 -5.46
N LYS A 65 -34.45 5.15 -4.29
CA LYS A 65 -33.71 5.27 -3.03
C LYS A 65 -32.45 4.40 -3.04
N GLU A 66 -32.54 3.19 -3.59
CA GLU A 66 -31.40 2.29 -3.75
C GLU A 66 -30.36 2.87 -4.72
N LYS A 67 -30.77 3.38 -5.88
CA LYS A 67 -29.86 4.04 -6.83
C LYS A 67 -29.19 5.26 -6.23
N MET A 68 -29.93 6.10 -5.50
CA MET A 68 -29.36 7.26 -4.82
C MET A 68 -28.34 6.84 -3.75
N TYR A 69 -28.63 5.77 -3.02
CA TYR A 69 -27.73 5.25 -1.99
C TYR A 69 -26.44 4.68 -2.61
N MET A 70 -26.56 3.91 -3.68
CA MET A 70 -25.41 3.37 -4.44
C MET A 70 -24.55 4.49 -5.03
N GLU A 71 -25.18 5.51 -5.60
CA GLU A 71 -24.48 6.68 -6.14
C GLU A 71 -23.73 7.46 -5.05
N LYS A 72 -24.34 7.61 -3.87
CA LYS A 72 -23.68 8.25 -2.72
C LYS A 72 -22.47 7.46 -2.23
N LEU A 73 -22.58 6.13 -2.16
CA LEU A 73 -21.46 5.25 -1.80
C LEU A 73 -20.33 5.40 -2.82
N ARG A 74 -20.66 5.40 -4.12
CA ARG A 74 -19.68 5.60 -5.19
C ARG A 74 -18.94 6.94 -5.05
N CYS A 75 -19.66 8.04 -4.87
CA CYS A 75 -19.02 9.36 -4.67
C CYS A 75 -18.13 9.42 -3.42
N MET A 76 -18.50 8.71 -2.35
CA MET A 76 -17.66 8.61 -1.16
C MET A 76 -16.38 7.81 -1.43
N ASP A 77 -16.48 6.68 -2.15
CA ASP A 77 -15.34 5.87 -2.54
C ASP A 77 -14.41 6.62 -3.50
N ASP A 78 -14.95 7.36 -4.46
CA ASP A 78 -14.18 8.19 -5.40
C ASP A 78 -13.44 9.32 -4.66
N SER A 79 -14.14 10.06 -3.78
CA SER A 79 -13.51 11.13 -2.98
C SER A 79 -12.46 10.59 -2.02
N HIS A 80 -12.68 9.40 -1.45
CA HIS A 80 -11.70 8.72 -0.61
C HIS A 80 -10.49 8.28 -1.44
N SER A 81 -10.71 7.74 -2.63
CA SER A 81 -9.65 7.28 -3.55
C SER A 81 -8.78 8.44 -4.04
N GLU A 82 -9.38 9.59 -4.40
CA GLU A 82 -8.66 10.81 -4.79
C GLU A 82 -7.81 11.37 -3.64
N ARG A 83 -8.31 11.30 -2.40
CA ARG A 83 -7.66 11.90 -1.23
C ARG A 83 -6.59 10.99 -0.62
N CYS A 84 -6.79 9.68 -0.65
CA CYS A 84 -5.86 8.69 -0.08
C CYS A 84 -4.88 8.12 -1.11
N GLY A 85 -5.08 8.37 -2.41
CA GLY A 85 -4.11 8.12 -3.48
C GLY A 85 -3.77 6.66 -3.75
N LEU A 86 -4.56 5.72 -3.21
CA LEU A 86 -4.42 4.29 -3.43
C LEU A 86 -5.78 3.74 -3.84
N THR A 87 -5.98 3.61 -5.14
CA THR A 87 -7.15 2.89 -5.67
C THR A 87 -6.97 1.39 -5.45
N VAL A 88 -8.09 0.64 -5.48
CA VAL A 88 -8.05 -0.83 -5.46
C VAL A 88 -7.22 -1.37 -6.64
N GLU A 89 -7.24 -0.66 -7.76
CA GLU A 89 -6.45 -0.95 -8.96
C GLU A 89 -4.95 -0.79 -8.71
N ASP A 90 -4.54 0.27 -8.00
CA ASP A 90 -3.14 0.49 -7.61
C ASP A 90 -2.64 -0.58 -6.63
N LEU A 91 -3.47 -0.99 -5.68
CA LEU A 91 -3.15 -2.11 -4.80
C LEU A 91 -2.98 -3.41 -5.58
N ASN A 92 -3.89 -3.72 -6.50
CA ASN A 92 -3.78 -4.90 -7.36
C ASN A 92 -2.54 -4.83 -8.28
N ALA A 93 -2.22 -3.65 -8.82
CA ALA A 93 -1.00 -3.44 -9.61
C ALA A 93 0.27 -3.64 -8.76
N LEU A 94 0.25 -3.19 -7.50
CA LEU A 94 1.34 -3.37 -6.55
C LEU A 94 1.52 -4.85 -6.18
N VAL A 95 0.43 -5.55 -5.87
CA VAL A 95 0.45 -6.99 -5.58
C VAL A 95 1.02 -7.76 -6.77
N ASN A 96 0.52 -7.52 -7.99
CA ASN A 96 1.05 -8.13 -9.22
C ASN A 96 2.54 -7.84 -9.43
N ARG A 97 3.00 -6.63 -9.08
CA ARG A 97 4.43 -6.27 -9.19
C ARG A 97 5.26 -7.04 -8.17
N ILE A 98 4.79 -7.16 -6.94
CA ILE A 98 5.45 -7.95 -5.90
C ILE A 98 5.51 -9.40 -6.36
N GLU A 99 4.39 -9.99 -6.77
CA GLU A 99 4.32 -11.37 -7.27
C GLU A 99 5.27 -11.63 -8.43
N ARG A 100 5.37 -10.73 -9.42
CA ARG A 100 6.34 -10.89 -10.52
C ARG A 100 7.80 -10.84 -10.04
N LEU A 101 8.09 -9.99 -9.06
CA LEU A 101 9.44 -9.89 -8.47
C LEU A 101 9.76 -11.09 -7.57
N THR A 102 8.74 -11.72 -6.98
CA THR A 102 8.88 -12.84 -6.04
C THR A 102 8.56 -14.20 -6.66
N ALA A 103 8.08 -14.27 -7.91
CA ALA A 103 7.70 -15.51 -8.60
C ALA A 103 8.85 -16.54 -8.65
N ASN A 104 10.09 -16.07 -8.77
CA ASN A 104 11.28 -16.93 -8.79
C ASN A 104 11.88 -17.17 -7.39
N ILE A 105 11.23 -16.70 -6.32
CA ILE A 105 11.67 -16.87 -4.91
C ILE A 105 11.01 -18.11 -4.28
N VAL A 106 10.05 -18.74 -4.97
CA VAL A 106 9.21 -19.84 -4.45
C VAL A 106 10.03 -21.10 -4.10
N ASP A 107 11.20 -21.30 -4.71
CA ASP A 107 12.07 -22.45 -4.42
C ASP A 107 13.05 -22.21 -3.26
N SER A 108 12.67 -21.39 -2.27
CA SER A 108 13.46 -21.32 -1.04
C SER A 108 13.15 -22.54 -0.18
N GLU A 109 13.98 -23.56 -0.31
CA GLU A 109 14.01 -24.71 0.59
C GLU A 109 13.84 -24.22 2.04
N PRO A 110 12.88 -24.79 2.80
CA PRO A 110 12.54 -24.29 4.12
C PRO A 110 13.79 -24.26 4.99
N ILE A 111 14.13 -23.07 5.48
CA ILE A 111 15.32 -22.87 6.29
C ILE A 111 15.09 -23.54 7.66
N CYS A 112 16.09 -24.28 8.16
CA CYS A 112 16.07 -24.86 9.51
C CYS A 112 14.94 -25.86 9.77
N VAL A 113 14.67 -26.78 8.83
CA VAL A 113 13.61 -27.80 8.94
C VAL A 113 13.72 -28.61 10.23
N ASP A 114 14.92 -29.05 10.58
CA ASP A 114 15.14 -29.90 11.76
C ASP A 114 14.90 -29.15 13.07
N CYS A 115 15.38 -27.91 13.17
CA CYS A 115 15.15 -27.07 14.35
C CYS A 115 13.66 -26.71 14.48
N LYS A 116 12.97 -26.46 13.36
CA LYS A 116 11.53 -26.24 13.33
C LYS A 116 10.76 -27.47 13.82
N ALA A 117 11.14 -28.67 13.38
CA ALA A 117 10.51 -29.91 13.80
C ALA A 117 10.65 -30.14 15.32
N LYS A 118 11.86 -29.92 15.87
CA LYS A 118 12.12 -30.00 17.31
C LYS A 118 11.32 -28.99 18.12
N LEU A 119 11.21 -27.76 17.61
CA LEU A 119 10.42 -26.72 18.25
C LEU A 119 8.92 -27.07 18.30
N LEU A 120 8.37 -27.54 17.17
CA LEU A 120 6.98 -28.00 17.10
C LEU A 120 6.74 -29.22 18.00
N GLN A 121 7.67 -30.15 18.04
CA GLN A 121 7.60 -31.31 18.95
C GLN A 121 7.57 -30.86 20.41
N CYS A 122 8.35 -29.84 20.79
CA CYS A 122 8.34 -29.29 22.14
C CYS A 122 6.99 -28.65 22.47
N TYR A 123 6.42 -27.83 21.59
CA TYR A 123 5.09 -27.24 21.82
C TYR A 123 3.96 -28.29 21.86
N ASN A 124 4.05 -29.33 21.03
CA ASN A 124 3.03 -30.37 20.95
C ASN A 124 3.12 -31.40 22.08
N SER A 125 4.17 -31.37 22.91
CA SER A 125 4.37 -32.31 24.03
C SER A 125 3.39 -32.13 25.21
N GLY A 126 2.38 -31.26 25.07
CA GLY A 126 1.37 -31.01 26.11
C GLY A 126 1.85 -30.10 27.24
N ASN A 127 3.03 -29.49 27.08
CA ASN A 127 3.51 -28.46 28.00
C ASN A 127 2.75 -27.15 27.74
N THR A 128 1.86 -26.78 28.66
CA THR A 128 1.17 -25.47 28.65
C THR A 128 2.12 -24.30 28.85
N ASP A 129 3.28 -24.56 29.43
CA ASP A 129 4.32 -23.57 29.67
C ASP A 129 5.24 -23.48 28.44
N THR A 130 4.96 -22.52 27.57
CA THR A 130 5.83 -22.14 26.44
C THR A 130 7.26 -21.81 26.86
N ILE A 131 7.48 -21.49 28.14
CA ILE A 131 8.79 -21.21 28.72
C ILE A 131 9.72 -22.45 28.71
N LYS A 132 9.17 -23.67 28.76
CA LYS A 132 10.00 -24.90 28.74
C LYS A 132 10.65 -25.17 27.39
N CYS A 133 10.16 -24.55 26.32
CA CYS A 133 10.70 -24.70 24.98
C CYS A 133 11.75 -23.64 24.62
N TRP A 134 12.21 -22.81 25.58
CA TRP A 134 13.17 -21.73 25.32
C TRP A 134 14.46 -22.21 24.64
N ASP A 135 14.98 -23.39 24.99
CA ASP A 135 16.18 -23.93 24.35
C ASP A 135 15.94 -24.26 22.88
N ALA A 136 14.81 -24.92 22.56
CA ALA A 136 14.43 -25.22 21.18
C ALA A 136 14.12 -23.95 20.37
N VAL A 137 13.55 -22.92 21.00
CA VAL A 137 13.34 -21.59 20.39
C VAL A 137 14.69 -20.93 20.10
N GLY A 138 15.62 -20.99 21.05
CA GLY A 138 16.97 -20.44 20.91
C GLY A 138 17.75 -21.08 19.77
N ASP A 139 17.69 -22.40 19.65
CA ASP A 139 18.34 -23.13 18.57
C ASP A 139 17.73 -22.84 17.19
N PHE A 140 16.40 -22.74 17.13
CA PHE A 140 15.71 -22.30 15.91
C PHE A 140 16.12 -20.87 15.53
N ALA A 141 16.12 -19.94 16.48
CA ALA A 141 16.51 -18.55 16.25
C ALA A 141 17.96 -18.44 15.75
N LYS A 142 18.90 -19.15 16.37
CA LYS A 142 20.30 -19.21 15.92
C LYS A 142 20.40 -19.69 14.47
N CYS A 143 19.74 -20.81 14.15
CA CYS A 143 19.77 -21.37 12.81
C CYS A 143 19.19 -20.38 11.77
N VAL A 144 18.08 -19.71 12.07
CA VAL A 144 17.48 -18.69 11.19
C VAL A 144 18.43 -17.52 10.99
N HIS A 145 19.08 -17.03 12.04
CA HIS A 145 20.04 -15.94 11.96
C HIS A 145 21.25 -16.31 11.10
N GLU A 146 21.84 -17.48 11.29
CA GLU A 146 22.98 -17.96 10.51
C GLU A 146 22.62 -18.13 9.04
N ALA A 147 21.51 -18.79 8.74
CA ALA A 147 21.05 -18.97 7.37
C ALA A 147 20.74 -17.64 6.67
N THR A 148 20.17 -16.67 7.39
CA THR A 148 19.93 -15.32 6.87
C THR A 148 21.24 -14.60 6.61
N ALA A 149 22.22 -14.72 7.50
CA ALA A 149 23.55 -14.15 7.32
C ALA A 149 24.27 -14.75 6.10
N ILE A 150 24.16 -16.07 5.90
CA ILE A 150 24.72 -16.76 4.72
C ILE A 150 24.04 -16.25 3.44
N LYS A 151 22.71 -16.19 3.41
CA LYS A 151 21.96 -15.65 2.25
C LYS A 151 22.37 -14.23 1.91
N LEU A 152 22.53 -13.37 2.92
CA LEU A 152 22.96 -11.99 2.74
C LEU A 152 24.40 -11.90 2.19
N ARG A 153 25.33 -12.71 2.72
CA ARG A 153 26.71 -12.78 2.22
C ARG A 153 26.77 -13.25 0.78
N ASN A 154 26.00 -14.28 0.42
CA ASN A 154 25.94 -14.80 -0.95
C ASN A 154 25.39 -13.77 -1.93
N ARG A 155 24.32 -13.03 -1.54
CA ARG A 155 23.79 -11.92 -2.33
C ARG A 155 24.84 -10.83 -2.53
N ARG A 156 25.48 -10.38 -1.46
CA ARG A 156 26.54 -9.36 -1.52
C ARG A 156 27.67 -9.78 -2.46
N GLN A 157 28.17 -11.01 -2.35
CA GLN A 157 29.23 -11.51 -3.24
C GLN A 157 28.79 -11.57 -4.70
N LYS A 158 27.53 -11.93 -4.97
CA LYS A 158 26.98 -11.95 -6.33
C LYS A 158 26.91 -10.52 -6.89
N ASP A 159 26.39 -9.58 -6.11
CA ASP A 159 26.26 -8.18 -6.50
C ASP A 159 27.63 -7.52 -6.72
N GLU A 160 28.63 -7.83 -5.89
CA GLU A 160 30.01 -7.37 -6.05
C GLU A 160 30.63 -7.90 -7.35
N LYS A 161 30.46 -9.19 -7.65
CA LYS A 161 30.94 -9.81 -8.90
C LYS A 161 30.27 -9.19 -10.12
N GLU A 162 28.96 -8.96 -10.06
CA GLU A 162 28.20 -8.35 -11.15
C GLU A 162 28.59 -6.88 -11.36
N SER A 163 28.73 -6.13 -10.27
CA SER A 163 29.21 -4.74 -10.28
C SER A 163 30.61 -4.63 -10.88
N ALA A 164 31.54 -5.52 -10.49
CA ALA A 164 32.88 -5.58 -11.07
C ALA A 164 32.84 -5.89 -12.58
N ARG A 165 31.98 -6.81 -13.02
CA ARG A 165 31.78 -7.11 -14.45
C ARG A 165 31.26 -5.88 -15.21
N LYS A 166 30.21 -5.22 -14.69
CA LYS A 166 29.64 -4.00 -15.27
C LYS A 166 30.67 -2.87 -15.34
N SER A 167 31.45 -2.68 -14.29
CA SER A 167 32.53 -1.70 -14.23
C SER A 167 33.58 -1.93 -15.31
N ARG A 168 34.04 -3.18 -15.50
CA ARG A 168 34.97 -3.53 -16.60
C ARG A 168 34.39 -3.24 -17.98
N HIS A 169 33.13 -3.60 -18.23
CA HIS A 169 32.48 -3.29 -19.51
C HIS A 169 32.37 -1.78 -19.75
N MET A 170 31.99 -1.01 -18.72
CA MET A 170 31.92 0.45 -18.82
C MET A 170 33.29 1.08 -19.06
N ALA A 171 34.35 0.60 -18.39
CA ALA A 171 35.71 1.09 -18.61
C ALA A 171 36.18 0.83 -20.05
N HIS A 172 35.97 -0.38 -20.56
CA HIS A 172 36.30 -0.73 -21.95
C HIS A 172 35.51 0.11 -22.97
N ALA A 173 34.20 0.32 -22.73
CA ALA A 173 33.38 1.15 -23.61
C ALA A 173 33.85 2.62 -23.62
N ARG A 174 34.26 3.16 -22.45
CA ARG A 174 34.83 4.50 -22.35
C ARG A 174 36.15 4.62 -23.11
N GLU A 175 37.03 3.63 -22.99
CA GLU A 175 38.31 3.63 -23.71
C GLU A 175 38.10 3.62 -25.24
N HIS A 176 37.17 2.80 -25.73
CA HIS A 176 36.82 2.78 -27.15
C HIS A 176 36.27 4.13 -27.62
N ALA A 177 35.32 4.71 -26.87
CA ALA A 177 34.76 6.02 -27.21
C ALA A 177 35.81 7.13 -27.23
N LEU A 178 36.81 7.08 -26.34
CA LEU A 178 37.92 8.03 -26.35
C LEU A 178 38.83 7.83 -27.58
N LYS A 179 39.15 6.59 -27.95
CA LYS A 179 39.92 6.31 -29.17
C LYS A 179 39.20 6.75 -30.45
N ASP A 180 37.88 6.62 -30.50
CA ASP A 180 37.07 7.09 -31.64
C ASP A 180 37.12 8.62 -31.77
N LEU A 181 37.14 9.35 -30.64
CA LEU A 181 37.28 10.80 -30.62
C LEU A 181 38.69 11.26 -31.02
N GLU A 182 39.73 10.52 -30.64
CA GLU A 182 41.12 10.80 -31.01
C GLU A 182 41.41 10.53 -32.49
N THR A 183 40.77 9.51 -33.07
CA THR A 183 40.96 9.12 -34.48
C THR A 183 40.15 9.98 -35.46
N HIS A 184 39.06 10.61 -35.02
CA HIS A 184 38.26 11.54 -35.83
C HIS A 184 38.05 12.90 -35.14
N PRO A 185 39.09 13.76 -35.03
CA PRO A 185 39.00 15.06 -34.36
C PRO A 185 38.12 16.10 -35.08
N ASN A 186 37.57 15.78 -36.26
CA ASN A 186 36.83 16.73 -37.10
C ASN A 186 35.30 16.52 -37.16
N LEU A 187 34.71 15.66 -36.31
CA LEU A 187 33.25 15.45 -36.27
C LEU A 187 32.50 16.39 -35.30
N THR A 188 33.19 17.37 -34.70
CA THR A 188 32.60 18.40 -33.83
C THR A 188 32.70 19.80 -34.42
N LYS A 189 32.30 19.99 -35.68
CA LYS A 189 31.99 21.30 -36.26
C LYS A 189 30.57 21.34 -36.77
#